data_AF-A0A8K0CKR2-F1
#
_entry.id   AF-A0A8K0CKR2-F1
#
_cell.length_a   1.000
_cell.length_b   1.000
_cell.length_c   1.000
_cell.angle_alpha   90.00
_cell.angle_beta   90.00
_cell.angle_gamma   90.00
#
_symmetry.space_group_name_H-M   'P 1'
#
loop_
_entity.id
_entity.type
_entity.pdbx_description
1 polymer ?
#
loop_
_entity_poly.entity_id
_entity_poly.type
_entity_poly.pdbx_seq_one_letter_code
_entity_poly.pdbx_strand_id
1 'polypeptide(L)'
;MVRLCKDLKLCFEEIKEQVLQGLWLKDLSVHLLSISHQDENSLFHDIKKFQRLQQARLSRIKTNMDDKDLKQQLPGKNITVPAEFNKSESTSNNKQRSEETIRCFNCAGSGHRARECKRPKRERGSCYECGDMDHRLAQCQRARRQ
;
A
#
# COMPACT_ATOMS: atom_id res chain seq x y z
N MET A 1 -22.52 21.31 9.96
CA MET A 1 -23.23 20.32 9.14
C MET A 1 -23.73 19.14 9.97
N VAL A 2 -22.89 18.38 10.67
CA VAL A 2 -23.36 17.29 11.58
C VAL A 2 -24.22 17.81 12.75
N ARG A 3 -23.96 19.04 13.21
CA ARG A 3 -24.69 19.67 14.33
C ARG A 3 -26.15 20.04 14.02
N LEU A 4 -26.54 20.17 12.75
CA LEU A 4 -27.93 20.45 12.35
C LEU A 4 -28.79 19.18 12.21
N CYS A 5 -28.17 18.01 12.06
CA CYS A 5 -28.90 16.76 11.86
C CYS A 5 -29.55 16.23 13.15
N LYS A 6 -29.07 16.65 14.33
CA LYS A 6 -29.62 16.24 15.62
C LYS A 6 -30.99 16.85 15.95
N ASP A 7 -31.32 18.01 15.36
CA ASP A 7 -32.58 18.70 15.62
C ASP A 7 -33.72 18.21 14.70
N LEU A 8 -33.40 17.41 13.66
CA LEU A 8 -34.36 16.97 12.64
C LEU A 8 -34.80 15.50 12.73
N LYS A 9 -34.32 14.72 13.72
CA LYS A 9 -34.63 13.27 13.89
C LYS A 9 -34.48 12.46 12.59
N LEU A 10 -33.50 12.78 11.76
CA LEU A 10 -33.27 12.10 10.48
C LEU A 10 -32.79 10.66 10.74
N CYS A 11 -33.31 9.70 9.96
CA CYS A 11 -32.83 8.33 9.96
C CYS A 11 -31.39 8.26 9.45
N PHE A 12 -30.66 7.22 9.85
CA PHE A 12 -29.24 7.05 9.50
C PHE A 12 -28.99 7.09 7.98
N GLU A 13 -29.90 6.52 7.18
CA GLU A 13 -29.84 6.59 5.71
C GLU A 13 -29.94 8.03 5.19
N GLU A 14 -30.80 8.86 5.79
CA GLU A 14 -30.92 10.28 5.41
C GLU A 14 -29.65 11.06 5.79
N ILE A 15 -29.03 10.74 6.92
CA ILE A 15 -27.73 11.33 7.32
C ILE A 15 -26.63 10.94 6.31
N LYS A 16 -26.60 9.67 5.89
CA LYS A 16 -25.66 9.18 4.88
C LYS A 16 -25.88 9.87 3.54
N GLU A 17 -27.12 10.04 3.10
CA GLU A 17 -27.45 10.77 1.87
C GLU A 17 -27.04 12.25 1.94
N GLN A 18 -27.31 12.94 3.06
CA GLN A 18 -26.90 14.33 3.25
C GLN A 18 -25.37 14.49 3.24
N VAL A 19 -24.64 13.54 3.84
CA VAL A 19 -23.17 13.51 3.78
C VAL A 19 -22.71 13.30 2.33
N LEU A 20 -23.29 12.35 1.61
CA LEU A 20 -22.94 12.07 0.22
C LEU A 20 -23.23 13.25 -0.72
N GLN A 21 -24.35 13.96 -0.53
CA GLN A 21 -24.70 15.17 -1.27
C GLN A 21 -23.72 16.32 -1.00
N GLY A 22 -23.20 16.42 0.24
CA GLY A 22 -22.24 17.45 0.64
C GLY A 22 -20.77 17.17 0.29
N LEU A 23 -20.43 15.95 -0.14
CA LEU A 23 -19.07 15.55 -0.43
C LEU A 23 -18.66 15.91 -1.87
N TRP A 24 -17.74 16.86 -2.02
CA TRP A 24 -17.12 17.21 -3.30
C TRP A 24 -16.13 16.17 -3.84
N LEU A 25 -15.79 15.12 -3.07
CA LEU A 25 -14.94 14.02 -3.52
C LEU A 25 -15.76 12.84 -4.02
N LYS A 26 -15.73 12.62 -5.35
CA LYS A 26 -16.38 11.49 -6.03
C LYS A 26 -15.91 10.14 -5.47
N ASP A 27 -14.61 9.98 -5.24
CA ASP A 27 -14.03 8.71 -4.79
C ASP A 27 -14.48 8.32 -3.37
N LEU A 28 -14.62 9.31 -2.48
CA LEU A 28 -15.13 9.07 -1.14
C LEU A 28 -16.61 8.70 -1.21
N SER A 29 -17.39 9.38 -2.04
CA SER A 29 -18.83 9.12 -2.21
C SER A 29 -19.09 7.70 -2.71
N VAL A 30 -18.34 7.25 -3.73
CA VAL A 30 -18.43 5.87 -4.25
C VAL A 30 -18.02 4.85 -3.18
N HIS A 31 -16.96 5.12 -2.42
CA HIS A 31 -16.53 4.25 -1.34
C HIS A 31 -17.60 4.09 -0.26
N LEU A 32 -18.20 5.20 0.18
CA LEU A 32 -19.25 5.19 1.20
C LEU A 32 -20.56 4.54 0.71
N LEU A 33 -20.89 4.68 -0.58
CA LEU A 33 -22.02 3.97 -1.20
C LEU A 33 -21.79 2.45 -1.30
N SER A 34 -20.53 2.02 -1.45
CA SER A 34 -20.18 0.60 -1.57
C SER A 34 -20.19 -0.17 -0.23
N ILE A 35 -20.32 0.54 0.90
CA ILE A 35 -20.25 -0.04 2.24
C ILE A 35 -21.62 0.12 2.94
N SER A 36 -22.05 -0.93 3.63
CA SER A 36 -23.19 -0.88 4.55
C SER A 36 -22.71 -0.38 5.91
N HIS A 37 -23.37 0.66 6.43
CA HIS A 37 -23.09 1.26 7.73
C HIS A 37 -24.32 1.08 8.60
N GLN A 38 -24.13 0.67 9.85
CA GLN A 38 -25.25 0.46 10.79
C GLN A 38 -25.47 1.66 11.71
N ASP A 39 -24.44 2.51 11.87
CA ASP A 39 -24.42 3.62 12.81
C ASP A 39 -23.50 4.77 12.35
N GLU A 40 -23.70 5.95 12.94
CA GLU A 40 -22.94 7.16 12.65
C GLU A 40 -21.43 7.02 12.93
N ASN A 41 -21.04 6.23 13.93
CA ASN A 41 -19.62 6.08 14.28
C ASN A 41 -18.88 5.25 13.22
N SER A 42 -19.53 4.21 12.70
CA SER A 42 -19.00 3.40 11.59
C SER A 42 -18.80 4.25 10.33
N LEU A 43 -19.80 5.07 9.96
CA LEU A 43 -19.70 6.00 8.83
C LEU A 43 -18.55 7.01 9.02
N PHE A 44 -18.44 7.60 10.20
CA PHE A 44 -17.39 8.57 10.51
C PHE A 44 -15.99 7.96 10.54
N HIS A 45 -15.88 6.72 11.03
CA HIS A 45 -14.62 5.99 11.02
C HIS A 45 -14.13 5.76 9.59
N ASP A 46 -15.01 5.38 8.68
CA ASP A 46 -14.67 5.16 7.27
C ASP A 46 -14.31 6.47 6.55
N ILE A 47 -15.02 7.57 6.81
CA ILE A 47 -14.65 8.90 6.30
C ILE A 47 -13.23 9.28 6.72
N LYS A 48 -12.91 9.12 8.02
CA LYS A 48 -11.56 9.40 8.54
C LYS A 48 -10.51 8.46 7.97
N LYS A 49 -10.83 7.18 7.81
CA LYS A 49 -9.94 6.17 7.23
C LYS A 49 -9.61 6.51 5.78
N PHE A 50 -10.61 6.90 5.00
CA PHE A 50 -10.41 7.35 3.62
C PHE A 50 -9.53 8.60 3.57
N GLN A 51 -9.76 9.59 4.44
CA GLN A 51 -8.91 10.79 4.50
C GLN A 51 -7.44 10.47 4.82
N ARG A 52 -7.20 9.55 5.77
CA ARG A 52 -5.84 9.07 6.09
C ARG A 52 -5.18 8.38 4.88
N LEU A 53 -5.93 7.57 4.15
CA LEU A 53 -5.43 6.89 2.95
C LEU A 53 -5.10 7.88 1.83
N GLN A 54 -5.97 8.86 1.59
CA GLN A 54 -5.71 9.92 0.61
C GLN A 54 -4.50 10.76 1.00
N GLN A 55 -4.33 11.10 2.28
CA GLN A 55 -3.14 11.80 2.76
C GLN A 55 -1.86 10.99 2.56
N ALA A 56 -1.90 9.67 2.80
CA ALA A 56 -0.77 8.78 2.56
C ALA A 56 -0.44 8.58 1.07
N ARG A 57 -1.44 8.69 0.18
CA ARG A 57 -1.22 8.69 -1.28
C ARG A 57 -0.61 10.01 -1.73
N LEU A 58 -1.16 11.13 -1.29
CA LEU A 58 -0.66 12.47 -1.62
C LEU A 58 0.75 12.68 -1.08
N SER A 59 1.10 12.16 0.10
CA SER A 59 2.47 12.26 0.60
C SER A 59 3.48 11.49 -0.26
N ARG A 60 3.07 10.37 -0.90
CA ARG A 60 3.92 9.62 -1.84
C ARG A 60 4.00 10.25 -3.23
N ILE A 61 2.96 10.97 -3.63
CA ILE A 61 2.92 11.66 -4.93
C ILE A 61 3.67 12.99 -4.83
N LYS A 62 3.48 13.76 -3.75
CA LYS A 62 4.12 15.06 -3.51
C LYS A 62 5.64 14.95 -3.33
N THR A 63 6.18 13.82 -2.87
CA THR A 63 7.64 13.59 -2.85
C THR A 63 8.30 13.53 -4.22
N ASN A 64 7.53 13.55 -5.32
CA ASN A 64 8.08 13.63 -6.68
C ASN A 64 8.04 15.04 -7.28
N MET A 65 7.47 16.05 -6.60
CA MET A 65 7.33 17.42 -7.13
C MET A 65 7.55 18.45 -6.02
N ASP A 66 8.75 19.04 -5.95
CA ASP A 66 9.12 20.25 -5.20
C ASP A 66 9.83 20.06 -3.84
N ASP A 67 11.15 20.12 -3.95
CA ASP A 67 12.08 20.66 -2.95
C ASP A 67 11.76 22.16 -2.74
N LYS A 68 11.06 22.49 -1.65
CA LYS A 68 11.28 23.72 -0.85
C LYS A 68 10.35 23.81 0.36
N ASP A 69 10.99 23.78 1.53
CA ASP A 69 10.65 24.44 2.79
C ASP A 69 9.16 24.58 3.21
N LEU A 70 8.74 23.79 4.21
CA LEU A 70 7.96 24.34 5.32
C LEU A 70 8.10 23.52 6.61
N LYS A 71 8.84 24.10 7.55
CA LYS A 71 9.03 23.66 8.94
C LYS A 71 7.89 24.23 9.80
N GLN A 72 7.15 23.37 10.52
CA GLN A 72 6.56 23.61 11.87
C GLN A 72 5.75 22.37 12.28
N GLN A 73 6.38 21.40 12.96
CA GLN A 73 6.45 21.23 14.43
C GLN A 73 5.09 21.05 15.11
N LEU A 74 4.92 19.91 15.80
CA LEU A 74 4.29 19.78 17.13
C LEU A 74 4.49 18.34 17.68
N PRO A 75 4.36 18.11 18.99
CA PRO A 75 5.45 18.00 19.97
C PRO A 75 5.83 16.55 20.29
N GLY A 76 7.10 16.36 20.66
CA GLY A 76 7.65 15.08 21.06
C GLY A 76 7.02 14.52 22.33
N LYS A 77 6.50 13.30 22.24
CA LYS A 77 6.56 12.33 23.34
C LYS A 77 7.52 11.22 22.93
N ASN A 78 8.65 11.21 23.62
CA ASN A 78 9.66 10.17 23.60
C ASN A 78 9.04 8.87 24.11
N ILE A 79 8.90 7.89 23.22
CA ILE A 79 9.06 6.49 23.61
C ILE A 79 10.25 5.99 22.82
N THR A 80 11.35 5.82 23.54
CA THR A 80 12.63 5.32 23.05
C THR A 80 12.53 3.84 22.73
N VAL A 81 12.90 3.42 21.52
CA VAL A 81 13.72 2.23 21.14
C VAL A 81 13.72 2.04 19.61
N PRO A 82 14.75 1.41 18.98
CA PRO A 82 15.69 2.14 18.12
C PRO A 82 15.45 1.92 16.62
N ALA A 83 16.21 2.70 15.86
CA ALA A 83 16.32 2.76 14.40
C ALA A 83 16.14 1.42 13.67
N GLU A 84 15.28 1.40 12.64
CA GLU A 84 15.70 1.32 11.22
C GLU A 84 14.51 0.99 10.27
N PHE A 85 14.24 1.92 9.35
CA PHE A 85 14.08 1.64 7.91
C PHE A 85 13.04 0.58 7.44
N ASN A 86 11.75 0.93 7.41
CA ASN A 86 10.72 0.10 6.76
C ASN A 86 10.62 0.34 5.24
N LYS A 87 11.38 -0.48 4.51
CA LYS A 87 11.12 -0.85 3.11
C LYS A 87 10.02 -1.92 3.08
N SER A 88 8.86 -1.58 2.52
CA SER A 88 7.87 -2.50 1.92
C SER A 88 7.58 -3.80 2.68
N GLU A 89 6.65 -3.75 3.62
CA GLU A 89 6.04 -4.94 4.22
C GLU A 89 5.05 -5.58 3.25
N SER A 90 5.53 -6.62 2.57
CA SER A 90 4.69 -7.73 2.14
C SER A 90 4.45 -8.59 3.38
N THR A 91 3.20 -8.96 3.63
CA THR A 91 2.80 -9.83 4.74
C THR A 91 3.64 -11.11 4.79
N SER A 92 4.52 -11.18 5.78
CA SER A 92 5.20 -12.41 6.20
C SER A 92 4.26 -13.22 7.07
N ASN A 93 3.64 -14.26 6.50
CA ASN A 93 3.28 -15.41 7.30
C ASN A 93 4.55 -16.23 7.49
N ASN A 94 5.07 -16.20 8.72
CA ASN A 94 6.18 -17.01 9.16
C ASN A 94 5.76 -18.48 9.17
N LYS A 95 6.36 -19.29 8.30
CA LYS A 95 6.52 -20.72 8.54
C LYS A 95 7.95 -21.10 8.18
N GLN A 96 8.71 -21.42 9.22
CA GLN A 96 10.04 -22.00 9.20
C GLN A 96 10.24 -22.95 8.02
N ARG A 97 11.25 -22.70 7.17
CA ARG A 97 12.10 -23.77 6.63
C ARG A 97 13.35 -23.22 5.96
N SER A 98 14.45 -23.93 6.25
CA SER A 98 15.70 -24.08 5.50
C SER A 98 16.60 -22.86 5.35
N GLU A 99 17.90 -23.10 5.56
CA GLU A 99 19.04 -22.35 5.02
C GLU A 99 19.00 -22.37 3.48
N GLU A 100 17.92 -21.85 2.90
CA GLU A 100 17.76 -21.67 1.47
C GLU A 100 18.58 -20.46 1.06
N THR A 101 19.75 -20.79 0.54
CA THR A 101 20.68 -19.89 -0.14
C THR A 101 19.93 -18.76 -0.85
N ILE A 102 20.18 -17.51 -0.46
CA ILE A 102 19.57 -16.33 -1.08
C ILE A 102 19.79 -16.41 -2.60
N ARG A 103 18.71 -16.61 -3.37
CA ARG A 103 18.76 -16.66 -4.84
C ARG A 103 18.55 -15.26 -5.43
N CYS A 104 19.38 -14.91 -6.41
CA CYS A 104 19.39 -13.62 -7.07
C CYS A 104 18.28 -13.52 -8.12
N PHE A 105 17.45 -12.46 -7.99
CA PHE A 105 16.37 -12.18 -8.92
C PHE A 105 16.75 -11.69 -10.33
N ASN A 106 18.03 -11.47 -10.56
CA ASN A 106 18.54 -11.07 -11.87
C ASN A 106 19.13 -12.24 -12.65
N CYS A 107 19.90 -13.11 -11.97
CA CYS A 107 20.72 -14.12 -12.63
C CYS A 107 20.49 -15.55 -12.16
N ALA A 108 19.50 -15.77 -11.27
CA ALA A 108 19.20 -17.04 -10.62
C ALA A 108 20.35 -17.68 -9.80
N GLY A 109 21.50 -17.03 -9.67
CA GLY A 109 22.62 -17.49 -8.83
C GLY A 109 22.31 -17.36 -7.34
N SER A 110 23.00 -18.14 -6.51
CA SER A 110 22.88 -18.08 -5.05
C SER A 110 23.89 -17.11 -4.41
N GLY A 111 23.69 -16.78 -3.13
CA GLY A 111 24.62 -16.01 -2.31
C GLY A 111 24.50 -14.48 -2.39
N HIS A 112 23.59 -13.94 -3.22
CA HIS A 112 23.38 -12.50 -3.34
C HIS A 112 21.97 -12.16 -3.82
N ARG A 113 21.48 -10.94 -3.55
CA ARG A 113 20.21 -10.44 -4.10
C ARG A 113 20.42 -9.70 -5.42
N ALA A 114 19.34 -9.45 -6.17
CA ALA A 114 19.40 -8.73 -7.46
C ALA A 114 20.04 -7.34 -7.37
N ARG A 115 20.02 -6.71 -6.19
CA ARG A 115 20.67 -5.41 -5.94
C ARG A 115 22.20 -5.49 -5.94
N GLU A 116 22.75 -6.64 -5.61
CA GLU A 116 24.19 -6.92 -5.51
C GLU A 116 24.70 -7.67 -6.75
N CYS A 117 23.83 -7.92 -7.74
CA CYS A 117 24.19 -8.68 -8.92
C CYS A 117 25.07 -7.85 -9.85
N LYS A 118 26.27 -8.36 -10.15
CA LYS A 118 27.22 -7.74 -11.09
C LYS A 118 26.90 -8.03 -12.57
N ARG A 119 25.95 -8.93 -12.87
CA ARG A 119 25.52 -9.23 -14.24
C ARG A 119 24.60 -8.13 -14.77
N PRO A 120 24.56 -7.90 -16.10
CA PRO A 120 23.61 -6.94 -16.69
C PRO A 120 22.18 -7.26 -16.28
N LYS A 121 21.33 -6.24 -16.25
CA LYS A 121 19.92 -6.41 -15.92
C LYS A 121 19.26 -7.31 -16.96
N ARG A 122 18.61 -8.36 -16.48
CA ARG A 122 17.79 -9.25 -17.28
C ARG A 122 16.68 -8.46 -17.97
N GLU A 123 16.37 -8.80 -19.22
CA GLU A 123 15.25 -8.20 -19.92
C GLU A 123 13.93 -8.51 -19.20
N ARG A 124 13.03 -7.52 -19.19
CA ARG A 124 11.74 -7.68 -18.51
C ARG A 124 10.90 -8.66 -19.31
N GLY A 125 10.59 -9.79 -18.72
CA GLY A 125 9.68 -10.78 -19.30
C GLY A 125 10.32 -12.09 -19.73
N SER A 126 11.65 -12.18 -19.80
CA SER A 126 12.31 -13.45 -20.16
C SER A 126 12.12 -14.54 -19.09
N CYS A 127 12.66 -15.72 -19.34
CA CYS A 127 12.77 -16.79 -18.37
C CYS A 127 13.80 -16.47 -17.29
N TYR A 128 13.43 -16.72 -16.04
CA TYR A 128 14.30 -16.50 -14.89
C TYR A 128 15.47 -17.49 -14.79
N GLU A 129 15.31 -18.69 -15.35
CA GLU A 129 16.34 -19.74 -15.33
C GLU A 129 17.31 -19.64 -16.51
N CYS A 130 16.80 -19.44 -17.73
CA CYS A 130 17.62 -19.47 -18.95
C CYS A 130 17.80 -18.13 -19.66
N GLY A 131 17.00 -17.10 -19.34
CA GLY A 131 17.09 -15.78 -19.96
C GLY A 131 16.35 -15.61 -21.29
N ASP A 132 15.72 -16.65 -21.84
CA ASP A 132 14.99 -16.57 -23.12
C ASP A 132 13.69 -15.77 -23.02
N MET A 133 13.33 -15.00 -24.05
CA MET A 133 12.09 -14.20 -24.07
C MET A 133 10.84 -14.99 -24.46
N ASP A 134 11.01 -16.22 -24.96
CA ASP A 134 9.93 -17.06 -25.49
C ASP A 134 9.02 -17.66 -24.41
N HIS A 135 9.55 -17.89 -23.20
CA HIS A 135 8.81 -18.53 -22.11
C HIS A 135 9.15 -17.94 -20.75
N ARG A 136 8.25 -18.16 -19.78
CA ARG A 136 8.51 -17.86 -18.36
C ARG A 136 9.01 -19.08 -17.61
N LEU A 137 9.54 -18.88 -16.40
CA LEU A 137 10.09 -19.95 -15.54
C LEU A 137 9.19 -21.20 -15.45
N ALA A 138 7.86 -21.01 -15.36
CA ALA A 138 6.88 -22.10 -15.27
C ALA A 138 6.86 -23.03 -16.50
N GLN A 139 7.23 -22.51 -17.66
CA GLN A 139 7.29 -23.22 -18.94
C GLN A 139 8.73 -23.48 -19.36
N CYS A 140 9.71 -23.23 -18.48
CA CYS A 140 11.10 -23.46 -18.79
C CYS A 140 11.44 -24.94 -18.72
N GLN A 141 11.84 -25.49 -19.86
CA GLN A 141 12.30 -26.87 -19.95
C GLN A 141 13.55 -27.13 -19.08
N ARG A 142 14.36 -26.09 -18.81
CA ARG A 142 15.56 -26.19 -17.95
C ARG A 142 15.25 -26.13 -16.45
N ALA A 143 14.09 -25.60 -16.04
CA ALA A 143 13.72 -25.48 -14.63
C ALA A 143 13.19 -26.78 -14.02
N ARG A 144 12.88 -27.81 -14.83
CA ARG A 144 12.38 -29.13 -14.40
C ARG A 144 13.49 -30.18 -14.28
N ARG A 145 14.66 -29.83 -13.75
CA ARG A 145 15.68 -30.81 -13.37
C ARG A 145 15.65 -30.96 -11.85
N GLN A 146 15.26 -32.17 -11.42
CA GLN A 146 15.10 -32.64 -10.04
C GLN A 146 16.44 -32.56 -9.29
#